data_AF-J9G374-F1
#
_entry.id   AF-J9G374-F1
#
_cell.length_a   1.000
_cell.length_b   1.000
_cell.length_c   1.000
_cell.angle_alpha   90.00
_cell.angle_beta   90.00
_cell.angle_gamma   90.00
#
_symmetry.space_group_name_H-M   'P 1'
#
loop_
_entity.id
_entity.type
_entity.pdbx_description
1 polymer ?
#
loop_
_entity_poly.entity_id
_entity_poly.type
_entity_poly.pdbx_seq_one_letter_code
_entity_poly.pdbx_strand_id
1 'polypeptide(L)' 'MVIKQVSLDIVCGITSTLPKNQVPEIAFAGKSNVGKSSLINALMNRKSLARTSASPGKT' A
#
# COMPACT_ATOMS: atom_id res chain seq x y z
N MET A 1 6.57 17.48 1.01
CA MET A 1 5.33 16.96 1.62
C MET A 1 5.73 16.07 2.78
N VAL A 2 5.21 16.28 3.99
CA VAL A 2 5.55 15.47 5.18
C VAL A 2 4.30 14.72 5.63
N ILE A 3 4.33 13.39 5.54
CA ILE A 3 3.23 12.53 6.00
C ILE A 3 3.46 12.26 7.49
N LYS A 4 2.53 12.74 8.32
CA LYS A 4 2.64 12.65 9.80
C LYS A 4 2.10 11.34 10.36
N GLN A 5 1.03 10.83 9.76
CA GLN A 5 0.32 9.66 10.23
C GLN A 5 0.04 8.70 9.09
N VAL A 6 0.12 7.42 9.40
CA VAL A 6 0.00 6.33 8.44
C VAL A 6 -0.51 5.11 9.18
N SER A 7 -1.57 4.49 8.66
CA SER A 7 -2.17 3.25 9.16
C SER A 7 -2.57 2.37 7.97
N LEU A 8 -2.50 1.06 8.16
CA LEU A 8 -3.11 0.11 7.24
C LEU A 8 -4.55 -0.09 7.69
N ASP A 9 -5.51 0.55 7.03
CA ASP A 9 -6.91 0.50 7.43
C ASP A 9 -7.59 -0.81 7.00
N ILE A 10 -7.45 -1.21 5.74
CA ILE A 10 -8.15 -2.36 5.17
C ILE A 10 -7.25 -3.11 4.17
N VAL A 11 -7.34 -4.44 4.17
CA VAL A 11 -6.83 -5.30 3.11
C VAL A 11 -8.02 -5.94 2.39
N CYS A 12 -8.26 -5.56 1.14
CA CYS A 12 -9.34 -6.11 0.34
C CYS A 12 -8.86 -7.34 -0.45
N GLY A 13 -9.49 -8.49 -0.21
CA GLY A 13 -9.38 -9.69 -1.05
C GLY A 13 -10.48 -9.74 -2.12
N ILE A 14 -10.52 -10.85 -2.86
CA ILE A 14 -11.45 -11.07 -4.00
C ILE A 14 -12.92 -11.02 -3.54
N THR A 15 -13.18 -11.40 -2.29
CA THR A 15 -14.52 -11.39 -1.67
C THR A 15 -14.80 -10.14 -0.86
N SER A 16 -13.83 -9.22 -0.74
CA SER A 16 -13.98 -8.00 0.06
C SER A 16 -14.62 -6.88 -0.76
N THR A 17 -15.45 -6.09 -0.12
CA THR A 17 -15.97 -4.85 -0.69
C THR A 17 -14.96 -3.72 -0.52
N LEU A 18 -14.85 -2.85 -1.51
CA LEU A 18 -14.01 -1.66 -1.44
C LEU A 18 -14.64 -0.64 -0.46
N PRO A 19 -13.84 0.02 0.39
CA PRO A 19 -14.34 1.07 1.26
C PRO A 19 -14.87 2.25 0.45
N LYS A 20 -15.94 2.88 0.95
CA LYS A 20 -16.45 4.13 0.38
C LYS A 20 -15.74 5.32 1.02
N ASN A 21 -14.60 5.71 0.47
CA ASN A 21 -13.88 6.90 0.92
C ASN A 21 -14.39 8.16 0.20
N GLN A 22 -14.42 9.28 0.94
CA GLN A 22 -14.81 10.59 0.41
C GLN A 22 -13.60 11.45 -0.01
N VAL A 23 -12.39 10.93 0.17
CA VAL A 23 -11.14 11.60 -0.15
C VAL A 23 -10.51 11.01 -1.42
N PRO A 24 -9.69 11.78 -2.16
CA PRO A 24 -8.97 11.25 -3.31
C PRO A 24 -8.03 10.10 -2.93
N GLU A 25 -7.98 9.06 -3.75
CA GLU A 25 -7.12 7.90 -3.57
C GLU A 25 -6.01 7.85 -4.62
N ILE A 26 -4.85 7.30 -4.24
CA ILE A 26 -3.71 7.08 -5.13
C ILE A 26 -3.41 5.58 -5.16
N ALA A 27 -3.54 4.97 -6.34
CA ALA A 27 -3.22 3.57 -6.56
C ALA A 27 -1.76 3.39 -7.04
N PHE A 28 -1.07 2.39 -6.50
CA PHE A 28 0.27 1.99 -6.94
C PHE A 28 0.20 0.63 -7.65
N ALA A 29 0.60 0.58 -8.92
CA ALA A 29 0.60 -0.64 -9.73
C ALA A 29 1.99 -0.91 -10.33
N GLY A 30 2.29 -2.18 -10.61
CA GLY A 30 3.56 -2.58 -11.22
C GLY A 30 3.88 -4.06 -11.03
N LYS A 31 4.85 -4.56 -11.81
CA LYS A 31 5.29 -5.97 -11.78
C LYS A 31 5.65 -6.43 -10.35
N SER A 32 5.55 -7.73 -10.09
CA SER A 32 5.99 -8.29 -8.81
C SER A 32 7.44 -7.91 -8.54
N ASN A 33 7.78 -7.55 -7.30
CA ASN A 33 9.13 -7.19 -6.86
C ASN A 33 9.79 -5.98 -7.56
N VAL A 34 9.06 -5.16 -8.32
CA VAL A 34 9.61 -3.93 -8.95
C VAL A 34 9.95 -2.80 -7.95
N GLY A 35 9.73 -3.02 -6.64
CA GLY A 35 10.01 -2.02 -5.61
C GLY A 35 8.82 -1.16 -5.15
N LYS A 36 7.57 -1.57 -5.45
CA LYS A 36 6.35 -0.86 -4.98
C LYS A 36 6.35 -0.61 -3.48
N SER A 37 6.62 -1.64 -2.67
CA SER A 37 6.67 -1.52 -1.21
C SER A 37 7.79 -0.60 -0.75
N SER A 38 8.94 -0.61 -1.44
CA SER A 38 10.05 0.30 -1.16
C SER A 38 9.68 1.75 -1.44
N LEU A 39 8.97 2.01 -2.54
CA LEU A 39 8.45 3.34 -2.87
C LEU A 39 7.45 3.82 -1.81
N ILE A 40 6.49 2.97 -1.41
CA ILE A 40 5.51 3.32 -0.37
C ILE A 40 6.24 3.64 0.94
N ASN A 41 7.18 2.80 1.37
CA ASN A 41 7.96 3.01 2.58
C ASN A 41 8.78 4.32 2.53
N ALA A 42 9.36 4.66 1.38
CA ALA A 42 10.09 5.90 1.17
C ALA A 42 9.18 7.14 1.23
N LEU A 43 8.02 7.11 0.56
CA LEU A 43 7.05 8.21 0.58
C LEU A 43 6.47 8.45 1.99
N MET A 44 6.25 7.38 2.74
CA MET A 44 5.71 7.42 4.10
C MET A 44 6.80 7.68 5.15
N ASN A 45 8.07 7.76 4.75
CA ASN A 45 9.24 7.87 5.64
C ASN A 45 9.25 6.83 6.77
N ARG A 46 8.86 5.58 6.46
CA ARG A 46 8.71 4.45 7.39
C ARG A 46 9.38 3.21 6.80
N LYS A 47 10.10 2.42 7.61
CA LYS A 47 10.90 1.27 7.10
C LYS A 47 10.11 -0.02 6.84
N SER A 48 8.90 -0.20 7.38
CA SER A 48 8.21 -1.50 7.35
C SER A 48 6.68 -1.40 7.31
N LEU A 49 6.13 -0.35 6.68
CA LEU A 49 4.68 -0.18 6.56
C LEU A 49 4.12 -1.10 5.48
N ALA A 50 4.61 -0.96 4.25
CA ALA A 50 4.26 -1.86 3.15
C ALA A 50 5.18 -3.07 3.21
N ARG A 51 4.62 -4.25 3.49
CA ARG A 51 5.37 -5.50 3.53
C ARG A 51 5.38 -6.13 2.14
N THR A 52 6.57 -6.47 1.66
CA THR A 52 6.72 -7.35 0.50
C THR A 52 6.31 -8.76 0.93
N SER A 53 5.21 -9.31 0.41
CA SER A 53 4.96 -10.74 0.58
C SER A 53 5.89 -11.55 -0.34
N ALA A 54 6.36 -12.69 0.15
CA ALA A 54 7.17 -13.63 -0.63
C ALA A 54 6.38 -14.29 -1.78
N SER A 55 5.05 -14.31 -1.70
CA SER A 55 4.18 -14.79 -2.78
C SER A 55 3.83 -13.65 -3.75
N PRO A 56 3.93 -13.87 -5.08
CA PRO A 56 3.51 -12.90 -6.08
C PRO A 56 2.05 -12.44 -5.86
N GLY A 57 1.78 -11.16 -6.07
CA GLY A 57 0.41 -10.62 -6.03
C GLY A 57 -0.13 -10.26 -4.64
N LYS A 58 0.69 -10.32 -3.59
CA LYS A 58 0.32 -9.81 -2.27
C LYS A 58 1.30 -8.70 -1.85
N THR A 59 0.80 -7.49 -1.72
CA THR A 59 1.47 -6.32 -1.12
C THR A 59 0.39 -5.42 -0.58
#